data_AF-A0A7V2SL46-F1
#
_entry.id   AF-A0A7V2SL46-F1
#
_cell.length_a   1.000
_cell.length_b   1.000
_cell.length_c   1.000
_cell.angle_alpha   90.00
_cell.angle_beta   90.00
_cell.angle_gamma   90.00
#
_symmetry.space_group_name_H-M   'P 1'
#
loop_
_entity.id
_entity.type
_entity.pdbx_description
1 polymer ?
#
loop_
_entity_poly.entity_id
_entity_poly.type
_entity_poly.pdbx_seq_one_letter_code
_entity_poly.pdbx_strand_id
1 'polypeptide(L)'
;PKRLATFICENTGINGRLADLNNKKLQTIADAINNWQVLPQGTEGYRTAEVTLGGVNTKELSSKTMQSNLVSGLYFIGEVVDVTGQLGGHNFQWAWSSGFAAGQAV
;
A
#
# COMPACT_ATOMS: atom_id res chain seq x y z
N PRO A 1 15.47 12.08 13.22
CA PRO A 1 15.59 13.32 12.41
C PRO A 1 15.40 14.58 13.30
N LYS A 2 16.28 15.60 13.20
CA LYS A 2 16.26 16.78 14.11
C LYS A 2 14.94 17.55 14.08
N ARG A 3 14.40 17.82 12.88
CA ARG A 3 13.12 18.55 12.70
C ARG A 3 11.94 17.85 13.37
N LEU A 4 11.89 16.52 13.29
CA LEU A 4 10.84 15.73 13.92
C LEU A 4 10.88 15.84 15.45
N ALA A 5 12.09 15.75 16.05
CA ALA A 5 12.25 15.89 17.49
C ALA A 5 11.79 17.27 17.98
N THR A 6 12.18 18.34 17.28
CA THR A 6 11.72 19.71 17.59
C THR A 6 10.19 19.82 17.50
N PHE A 7 9.60 19.33 16.41
CA PHE A 7 8.14 19.35 16.21
C PHE A 7 7.39 18.64 17.35
N ILE A 8 7.86 17.48 17.80
CA ILE A 8 7.21 16.74 18.89
C ILE A 8 7.31 17.49 20.21
N CYS A 9 8.48 18.06 20.54
CA CYS A 9 8.64 18.87 21.76
C CYS A 9 7.73 20.11 21.74
N GLU A 10 7.61 20.78 20.59
CA GLU A 10 6.70 21.92 20.40
C GLU A 10 5.24 21.51 20.54
N ASN A 11 4.82 20.44 19.87
CA ASN A 11 3.43 19.98 19.88
C ASN A 11 2.97 19.42 21.25
N THR A 12 3.90 18.86 22.02
CA THR A 12 3.63 18.39 23.40
C THR A 12 3.79 19.49 24.46
N GLY A 13 4.41 20.63 24.10
CA GLY A 13 4.72 21.71 25.04
C GLY A 13 5.77 21.36 26.09
N ILE A 14 6.53 20.28 25.92
CA ILE A 14 7.51 19.80 26.89
C ILE A 14 8.92 20.27 26.51
N ASN A 15 9.57 20.96 27.45
CA ASN A 15 10.92 21.52 27.30
C ASN A 15 11.71 21.41 28.61
N GLY A 16 12.98 21.84 28.57
CA GLY A 16 13.88 21.87 29.72
C GLY A 16 14.92 20.75 29.72
N ARG A 17 15.63 20.60 30.84
CA ARG A 17 16.62 19.54 30.99
C ARG A 17 15.91 18.21 31.17
N LEU A 18 16.41 17.17 30.53
CA LEU A 18 15.85 15.82 30.63
C LEU A 18 15.74 15.33 32.09
N ALA A 19 16.72 15.69 32.93
CA ALA A 19 16.75 15.34 34.34
C ALA A 19 15.58 15.91 35.17
N ASP A 20 14.93 16.98 34.68
CA ASP A 20 13.83 17.66 35.38
C ASP A 20 12.46 17.16 34.91
N LEU A 21 12.41 16.21 33.96
CA LEU A 21 11.17 15.65 33.44
C LEU A 21 10.70 14.47 34.29
N ASN A 22 9.44 14.53 34.73
CA ASN A 22 8.82 13.40 35.42
C ASN A 22 8.32 12.33 34.44
N ASN A 23 8.03 11.13 34.96
CA ASN A 23 7.57 10.00 34.16
C ASN A 23 6.30 10.31 33.34
N LYS A 24 5.40 11.15 33.85
CA LYS A 24 4.19 11.53 33.12
C LYS A 24 4.52 12.30 31.85
N LYS A 25 5.43 13.28 31.91
CA LYS A 25 5.89 14.05 30.74
C LYS A 25 6.62 13.15 29.74
N LEU A 26 7.47 12.24 30.23
CA LEU A 26 8.17 11.28 29.38
C LEU A 26 7.20 10.35 28.67
N GLN A 27 6.16 9.87 29.36
CA GLN A 27 5.12 9.04 28.75
C GLN A 27 4.35 9.80 27.66
N THR A 28 3.98 11.07 27.90
CA THR A 28 3.33 11.90 26.87
C THR A 28 4.18 12.04 25.61
N ILE A 29 5.49 12.24 25.75
CA ILE A 29 6.41 12.30 24.59
C ILE A 29 6.48 10.92 23.90
N ALA A 30 6.60 9.84 24.67
CA ALA A 30 6.66 8.49 24.13
C ALA A 30 5.39 8.13 23.34
N ASP A 31 4.22 8.51 23.85
CA ASP A 31 2.94 8.30 23.16
C ASP A 31 2.84 9.16 21.89
N ALA A 32 3.32 10.41 21.92
CA ALA A 32 3.35 11.26 20.74
C ALA A 32 4.26 10.72 19.62
N ILE A 33 5.30 9.95 19.97
CA ILE A 33 6.20 9.31 19.01
C ILE A 33 5.63 7.99 18.50
N ASN A 34 5.23 7.11 19.43
CA ASN A 34 4.98 5.70 19.12
C ASN A 34 3.51 5.39 18.84
N ASN A 35 2.59 6.24 19.31
CA ASN A 35 1.15 6.10 19.11
C ASN A 35 0.58 7.26 18.27
N TRP A 36 1.39 7.79 17.35
CA TRP A 36 1.01 8.94 16.53
C TRP A 36 -0.16 8.60 15.60
N GLN A 37 -1.33 9.19 15.88
CA GLN A 37 -2.51 9.07 15.04
C GLN A 37 -2.51 10.18 13.98
N VAL A 38 -2.47 9.78 12.72
CA VAL A 38 -2.61 10.68 11.56
C VAL A 38 -3.90 10.31 10.84
N LEU A 39 -4.71 11.31 10.50
CA LEU A 39 -5.89 11.14 9.65
C LEU A 39 -5.56 11.66 8.25
N PRO A 40 -5.24 10.80 7.27
CA PRO A 40 -5.04 11.23 5.89
C PRO A 40 -6.33 11.82 5.32
N GLN A 41 -6.23 12.96 4.62
CA GLN A 41 -7.40 13.57 3.97
C GLN A 41 -7.82 12.88 2.68
N GLY A 42 -6.93 12.08 2.07
CA GLY A 42 -7.18 11.37 0.82
C GLY A 42 -5.89 10.74 0.27
N THR A 43 -5.96 10.25 -0.96
CA THR A 43 -4.80 9.74 -1.71
C THR A 43 -4.41 10.72 -2.82
N GLU A 44 -3.16 10.66 -3.29
CA GLU A 44 -2.67 11.52 -4.39
C GLU A 44 -3.29 11.16 -5.75
N GLY A 45 -3.96 10.01 -5.84
CA GLY A 45 -4.64 9.54 -7.06
C GLY A 45 -3.70 8.95 -8.12
N TYR A 46 -4.26 8.66 -9.29
CA TYR A 46 -3.62 7.84 -10.34
C TYR A 46 -2.36 8.43 -10.97
N ARG A 47 -2.12 9.75 -10.85
CA ARG A 47 -0.88 10.34 -11.38
C ARG A 47 0.35 9.94 -10.58
N THR A 48 0.17 9.59 -9.30
CA THR A 48 1.27 9.11 -8.44
C THR A 48 1.12 7.64 -8.04
N ALA A 49 -0.07 7.05 -8.18
CA ALA A 49 -0.26 5.64 -7.86
C ALA A 49 0.62 4.74 -8.73
N GLU A 50 1.32 3.79 -8.12
CA GLU A 50 2.16 2.82 -8.84
C GLU A 50 1.35 1.68 -9.45
N VAL A 51 0.17 1.37 -8.88
CA VAL A 51 -0.72 0.29 -9.33
C VAL A 51 -2.18 0.63 -9.10
N THR A 52 -3.05 -0.05 -9.83
CA THR A 52 -4.50 0.03 -9.73
C THR A 52 -5.06 -1.11 -8.88
N LEU A 53 -5.93 -0.78 -7.92
CA LEU A 53 -6.73 -1.77 -7.19
C LEU A 53 -8.06 -1.98 -7.93
N GLY A 54 -8.51 -3.23 -8.04
CA GLY A 54 -9.68 -3.59 -8.85
C GLY A 54 -9.28 -4.05 -10.25
N GLY A 55 -10.27 -4.25 -11.12
CA GLY A 55 -10.06 -4.65 -12.51
C GLY A 55 -11.13 -5.59 -13.03
N VAL A 56 -10.81 -6.37 -14.06
CA VAL A 56 -11.66 -7.45 -14.57
C VAL A 56 -11.84 -8.52 -13.50
N ASN A 57 -13.09 -8.85 -13.21
CA ASN A 57 -13.48 -9.80 -12.18
C ASN A 57 -12.87 -11.18 -12.43
N THR A 58 -12.01 -11.64 -11.51
CA THR A 58 -11.31 -12.93 -11.62
C THR A 58 -12.26 -14.13 -11.64
N LYS A 59 -13.50 -14.00 -11.14
CA LYS A 59 -14.52 -15.07 -11.21
C LYS A 59 -15.02 -15.33 -12.64
N GLU A 60 -14.84 -14.37 -13.54
CA GLU A 60 -15.25 -14.47 -14.94
C GLU A 60 -14.10 -14.93 -15.84
N LEU A 61 -12.95 -15.27 -15.25
CA LEU A 61 -11.78 -15.79 -15.95
C LEU A 61 -11.47 -17.21 -15.51
N SER A 62 -10.98 -18.02 -16.44
CA SER A 62 -10.35 -19.30 -16.11
C SER A 62 -9.05 -19.06 -15.36
N SER A 63 -8.92 -19.59 -14.14
CA SER A 63 -7.70 -19.46 -13.33
C SER A 63 -6.47 -20.17 -13.92
N LYS A 64 -6.66 -21.08 -14.88
CA LYS A 64 -5.58 -21.82 -15.54
C LYS A 64 -5.11 -21.14 -16.82
N THR A 65 -6.02 -20.56 -17.59
CA THR A 65 -5.74 -20.08 -18.95
C THR A 65 -5.90 -18.58 -19.11
N MET A 66 -6.45 -17.88 -18.12
CA MET A 66 -6.78 -16.45 -18.17
C MET A 66 -7.81 -16.07 -19.24
N GLN A 67 -8.47 -17.05 -19.85
CA GLN A 67 -9.53 -16.84 -20.83
C GLN A 67 -10.83 -16.41 -20.14
N SER A 68 -11.59 -15.53 -20.79
CA SER A 68 -12.95 -15.18 -20.37
C SER A 68 -13.89 -16.37 -20.43
N ASN A 69 -14.69 -16.55 -19.38
CA ASN A 69 -15.78 -17.52 -19.32
C ASN A 69 -17.01 -17.06 -20.14
N LEU A 70 -17.06 -15.79 -20.53
CA LEU A 70 -18.19 -15.18 -21.24
C LEU A 70 -17.96 -15.13 -22.76
N VAL A 71 -16.70 -14.99 -23.19
CA VAL A 71 -16.34 -14.85 -24.61
C VAL A 71 -15.17 -15.78 -24.92
N SER A 72 -15.42 -16.78 -25.76
CA SER A 72 -14.36 -17.69 -26.21
C SER A 72 -13.32 -16.95 -27.07
N GLY A 73 -12.04 -17.27 -26.91
CA GLY A 73 -10.92 -16.62 -27.59
C GLY A 73 -10.50 -15.25 -27.00
N LEU A 74 -11.17 -14.73 -25.97
CA LEU A 74 -10.79 -13.48 -25.29
C LEU A 74 -10.05 -13.76 -23.99
N TYR A 75 -8.91 -13.10 -23.76
CA TYR A 75 -8.03 -13.31 -22.60
C TYR A 75 -7.68 -11.99 -21.93
N PHE A 76 -7.51 -12.01 -20.60
CA PHE A 76 -7.11 -10.86 -19.81
C PHE A 76 -5.93 -11.23 -18.90
N ILE A 77 -4.84 -10.45 -18.95
CA ILE A 77 -3.60 -10.73 -18.20
C ILE A 77 -3.06 -9.46 -17.56
N GLY A 78 -2.20 -9.61 -16.56
CA GLY A 78 -1.54 -8.48 -15.89
C GLY A 78 -2.51 -7.61 -15.09
N GLU A 79 -2.16 -6.32 -14.98
CA GLU A 79 -2.78 -5.36 -14.05
C GLU A 79 -4.25 -5.03 -14.40
N VAL A 80 -4.72 -5.31 -15.62
CA VAL A 80 -6.14 -5.10 -15.96
C VAL A 80 -7.07 -6.05 -15.21
N VAL A 81 -6.55 -7.16 -14.69
CA VAL A 81 -7.28 -8.15 -13.89
C VAL A 81 -7.32 -7.69 -12.44
N ASP A 82 -8.42 -7.98 -11.73
CA ASP A 82 -8.60 -7.69 -10.31
C ASP A 82 -7.70 -8.57 -9.41
N VAL A 83 -6.38 -8.32 -9.51
CA VAL A 83 -5.30 -8.93 -8.74
C VAL A 83 -4.23 -7.86 -8.53
N THR A 84 -4.03 -7.44 -7.28
CA THR A 84 -3.04 -6.43 -6.92
C THR A 84 -2.07 -7.00 -5.89
N GLY A 85 -0.78 -6.99 -6.20
CA GLY A 85 0.29 -7.40 -5.32
C GLY A 85 0.78 -6.28 -4.41
N GLN A 86 1.44 -6.66 -3.31
CA GLN A 86 2.17 -5.71 -2.46
C GLN A 86 3.38 -5.11 -3.22
N LEU A 87 3.88 -3.96 -2.74
CA LEU A 87 5.12 -3.38 -3.24
C LEU A 87 6.28 -4.37 -3.06
N GLY A 88 7.21 -4.40 -4.01
CA GLY A 88 8.36 -5.32 -3.97
C GLY A 88 8.40 -6.36 -5.09
N GLY A 89 7.83 -6.06 -6.27
CA GLY A 89 7.94 -6.88 -7.47
C GLY A 89 6.80 -7.89 -7.68
N HIS A 90 5.84 -7.98 -6.77
CA HIS A 90 4.70 -8.91 -6.89
C HIS A 90 3.81 -8.60 -8.11
N ASN A 91 3.61 -7.33 -8.44
CA ASN A 91 2.82 -6.94 -9.62
C ASN A 91 3.49 -7.34 -10.94
N PHE A 92 4.82 -7.21 -11.03
CA PHE A 92 5.57 -7.75 -12.16
C PHE A 92 5.48 -9.28 -12.21
N GLN A 93 5.69 -9.97 -11.08
CA GLN A 93 5.55 -11.42 -11.03
C GLN A 93 4.16 -11.90 -11.49
N TRP A 94 3.10 -11.18 -11.12
CA TRP A 94 1.74 -11.43 -11.58
C TRP A 94 1.61 -11.23 -13.10
N ALA A 95 2.13 -10.12 -13.63
CA ALA A 95 2.12 -9.86 -15.07
C ALA A 95 2.82 -10.98 -15.86
N TRP A 96 3.98 -11.45 -15.39
CA TRP A 96 4.71 -12.55 -16.02
C TRP A 96 3.94 -13.88 -15.94
N SER A 97 3.41 -14.20 -14.76
CA SER A 97 2.75 -15.50 -14.53
C SER A 97 1.43 -15.61 -15.31
N SER A 98 0.61 -14.57 -15.28
CA SER A 98 -0.67 -14.52 -16.01
C SER A 98 -0.45 -14.48 -17.53
N GLY A 99 0.52 -13.68 -18.00
CA GLY A 99 0.90 -13.65 -19.40
C GLY A 99 1.41 -14.99 -19.92
N PHE A 100 2.25 -15.68 -19.13
CA PHE A 100 2.72 -17.02 -19.47
C PHE A 100 1.57 -18.04 -19.53
N ALA A 101 0.67 -18.03 -18.55
CA ALA A 101 -0.47 -18.94 -18.50
C ALA A 101 -1.41 -18.77 -19.72
N ALA A 102 -1.69 -17.53 -20.11
CA ALA A 102 -2.46 -17.24 -21.32
C ALA A 102 -1.72 -17.67 -22.58
N GLY A 103 -0.43 -17.33 -22.70
CA GLY A 103 0.38 -17.65 -23.88
C GLY A 103 0.53 -19.16 -24.14
N GLN A 104 0.44 -19.99 -23.11
CA GLN A 104 0.44 -21.46 -23.26
C GLN A 104 -0.92 -22.04 -23.68
N ALA A 105 -1.99 -21.23 -23.70
CA ALA A 105 -3.36 -21.66 -23.94
C ALA A 105 -4.01 -21.02 -25.17
N VAL A 106 -3.28 -20.14 -25.87
CA VAL A 106 -3.69 -19.46 -27.12
C VAL A 106 -3.18 -20.21 -28.34
#